data_AF-A0A255TPI0-F1
#
_entry.id   AF-A0A255TPI0-F1
#
_cell.length_a   1.000
_cell.length_b   1.000
_cell.length_c   1.000
_cell.angle_alpha   90.00
_cell.angle_beta   90.00
_cell.angle_gamma   90.00
#
_symmetry.space_group_name_H-M   'P 1'
#
loop_
_entity.id
_entity.type
_entity.pdbx_description
1 polymer ?
#
loop_
_entity_poly.entity_id
_entity_poly.type
_entity_poly.pdbx_seq_one_letter_code
_entity_poly.pdbx_strand_id
1 'polypeptide(L)'
;MKEKKWRIELTEHQLMLIANCVEDCHRFIGGQMELINSTACLKHYRELREKLSKLQPLVTPLLGPGASYGWNGGSCPDDNQRKFIAETYYLYREIYHQLTLEAAKDMDMGWCVYLGRTLTCDESGEPIKVERIE
;
A
#
# COMPACT_ATOMS: atom_id res chain seq x y z
N MET A 1 14.09 17.91 14.46
CA MET A 1 15.43 17.68 13.87
C MET A 1 15.25 17.37 12.40
N LYS A 2 16.17 17.76 11.51
CA LYS A 2 16.15 17.23 10.14
C LYS A 2 16.35 15.72 10.20
N GLU A 3 15.51 14.97 9.51
CA GLU A 3 15.63 13.52 9.43
C GLU A 3 16.92 13.11 8.73
N LYS A 4 17.49 11.98 9.13
CA LYS A 4 18.66 11.40 8.46
C LYS A 4 18.18 10.64 7.23
N LYS A 5 18.69 10.98 6.06
CA LYS A 5 18.37 10.29 4.79
C LYS A 5 19.35 9.14 4.56
N TRP A 6 18.83 8.02 4.05
CA TRP A 6 19.59 6.81 3.72
C TRP A 6 19.26 6.39 2.28
N ARG A 7 20.21 5.74 1.59
CA ARG A 7 20.00 5.11 0.29
C ARG A 7 20.24 3.61 0.43
N ILE A 8 19.36 2.83 -0.18
CA ILE A 8 19.47 1.37 -0.26
C ILE A 8 19.47 0.97 -1.73
N GLU A 9 20.29 0.00 -2.09
CA GLU A 9 20.29 -0.62 -3.42
C GLU A 9 19.55 -1.96 -3.31
N LEU A 10 18.59 -2.17 -4.22
CA LEU A 10 17.69 -3.31 -4.20
C LEU A 10 17.50 -3.83 -5.62
N THR A 11 17.28 -5.13 -5.75
CA THR A 11 16.75 -5.70 -6.99
C THR A 11 15.28 -5.35 -7.16
N GLU A 12 14.78 -5.44 -8.39
CA GLU A 12 13.34 -5.29 -8.69
C GLU A 12 12.48 -6.23 -7.83
N HIS A 13 12.92 -7.47 -7.65
CA HIS A 13 12.21 -8.46 -6.83
C HIS A 13 12.11 -8.03 -5.35
N GLN A 14 13.20 -7.53 -4.77
CA GLN A 14 13.20 -7.03 -3.39
C GLN A 14 12.30 -5.81 -3.23
N LEU A 15 12.32 -4.91 -4.22
CA LEU A 15 11.50 -3.71 -4.24
C LEU A 15 10.00 -4.05 -4.32
N MET A 16 9.63 -5.00 -5.19
CA MET A 16 8.26 -5.52 -5.28
C MET A 16 7.81 -6.20 -3.97
N LEU A 17 8.69 -6.98 -3.34
CA LEU A 17 8.40 -7.61 -2.06
C LEU A 17 8.10 -6.57 -0.96
N ILE A 18 8.87 -5.48 -0.91
CA ILE A 18 8.61 -4.37 0.02
C ILE A 18 7.26 -3.72 -0.27
N ALA A 19 6.97 -3.38 -1.54
CA ALA A 19 5.70 -2.77 -1.92
C ALA A 19 4.49 -3.64 -1.53
N ASN A 20 4.57 -4.95 -1.77
CA ASN A 20 3.56 -5.92 -1.37
C ASN A 20 3.26 -5.90 0.13
N CYS A 21 4.32 -5.91 0.95
CA CYS A 21 4.18 -5.84 2.41
C CYS A 21 3.59 -4.50 2.87
N VAL A 22 4.03 -3.39 2.26
CA VAL A 22 3.52 -2.05 2.62
C VAL A 22 2.06 -1.89 2.20
N GLU A 23 1.67 -2.41 1.03
CA GLU A 23 0.28 -2.42 0.57
C GLU A 23 -0.62 -3.21 1.53
N ASP A 24 -0.19 -4.40 1.97
CA ASP A 24 -0.93 -5.21 2.94
C ASP A 24 -1.15 -4.43 4.25
N CYS A 25 -0.10 -3.78 4.77
CA CYS A 25 -0.21 -2.93 5.96
C CYS A 25 -1.15 -1.74 5.75
N HIS A 26 -1.02 -1.02 4.63
CA HIS A 26 -1.89 0.09 4.26
C HIS A 26 -3.36 -0.35 4.23
N ARG A 27 -3.65 -1.42 3.47
CA ARG A 27 -4.99 -1.97 3.29
C ARG A 27 -5.58 -2.45 4.61
N PHE A 28 -4.81 -3.17 5.41
CA PHE A 28 -5.24 -3.65 6.72
C PHE A 28 -5.63 -2.49 7.63
N ILE A 29 -4.76 -1.49 7.79
CA ILE A 29 -5.03 -0.32 8.63
C ILE A 29 -6.18 0.52 8.07
N GLY A 30 -6.41 0.51 6.74
CA GLY A 30 -7.57 1.10 6.10
C GLY A 30 -8.89 0.34 6.28
N GLY A 31 -8.87 -0.89 6.81
CA GLY A 31 -10.07 -1.73 7.00
C GLY A 31 -10.28 -2.79 5.92
N GLN A 32 -9.39 -2.89 4.92
CA GLN A 32 -9.36 -4.00 3.97
C GLN A 32 -8.55 -5.17 4.54
N MET A 33 -9.23 -6.03 5.28
CA MET A 33 -8.60 -7.03 6.15
C MET A 33 -7.96 -8.24 5.44
N GLU A 34 -7.75 -8.20 4.12
CA GLU A 34 -7.42 -9.40 3.35
C GLU A 34 -5.96 -9.83 3.47
N LEU A 35 -5.03 -8.86 3.60
CA LEU A 35 -3.59 -9.11 3.58
C LEU A 35 -3.21 -10.03 2.40
N ILE A 36 -3.74 -9.74 1.20
CA ILE A 36 -3.75 -10.70 0.09
C ILE A 36 -2.35 -11.06 -0.38
N ASN A 37 -1.40 -10.11 -0.34
CA ASN A 37 -0.03 -10.36 -0.79
C ASN A 37 0.69 -11.36 0.12
N SER A 38 0.34 -11.38 1.41
CA SER A 38 0.88 -12.32 2.39
C SER A 38 0.06 -13.61 2.51
N THR A 39 -1.27 -13.54 2.36
CA THR A 39 -2.14 -14.69 2.60
C THR A 39 -2.29 -15.60 1.39
N ALA A 40 -2.16 -15.08 0.16
CA ALA A 40 -2.35 -15.86 -1.06
C ALA A 40 -1.37 -17.03 -1.22
N CYS A 41 -0.18 -16.95 -0.61
CA CYS A 41 0.81 -18.04 -0.64
C CYS A 41 0.52 -19.15 0.39
N LEU A 42 -0.49 -18.98 1.24
CA LEU A 42 -0.84 -19.92 2.31
C LEU A 42 -1.94 -20.90 1.85
N LYS A 43 -1.84 -22.15 2.30
CA LYS A 43 -2.76 -23.24 1.94
C LYS A 43 -4.24 -22.95 2.27
N HIS A 44 -4.50 -22.21 3.35
CA HIS A 44 -5.84 -21.94 3.89
C HIS A 44 -6.27 -20.46 3.71
N TYR A 45 -5.80 -19.78 2.65
CA TYR A 45 -6.01 -18.33 2.47
C TYR A 45 -7.48 -17.88 2.54
N ARG A 46 -8.44 -18.69 2.04
CA ARG A 46 -9.87 -18.35 2.06
C ARG A 46 -10.42 -18.27 3.48
N GLU A 47 -10.12 -19.27 4.31
CA GLU A 47 -10.54 -19.29 5.72
C GLU A 47 -9.87 -18.17 6.51
N LEU A 48 -8.61 -17.84 6.20
CA LEU A 48 -7.92 -16.71 6.79
C LEU A 48 -8.62 -15.39 6.46
N ARG A 49 -8.96 -15.15 5.19
CA ARG A 49 -9.70 -13.95 4.75
C ARG A 49 -11.04 -13.81 5.47
N GLU A 50 -11.79 -14.91 5.63
CA GLU A 50 -13.07 -14.91 6.36
C GLU A 50 -12.90 -14.62 7.86
N LYS A 51 -11.81 -15.06 8.47
CA LYS A 51 -11.52 -14.76 9.88
C LYS A 51 -11.05 -13.32 10.07
N LEU A 52 -10.22 -12.82 9.16
CA LEU A 52 -9.74 -11.44 9.20
C LEU A 52 -10.86 -10.43 8.95
N SER A 53 -11.82 -10.72 8.06
CA SER A 53 -12.95 -9.81 7.80
C SER A 53 -13.80 -9.56 9.06
N LYS A 54 -13.87 -10.52 9.98
CA LYS A 54 -14.55 -10.37 11.28
C LYS A 54 -13.85 -9.38 12.21
N LEU A 55 -12.59 -9.03 11.94
CA LEU A 55 -11.80 -8.08 12.73
C LEU A 55 -11.96 -6.62 12.23
N GLN A 56 -12.57 -6.39 11.06
CA GLN A 56 -12.76 -5.05 10.49
C GLN A 56 -13.38 -4.03 11.47
N PRO A 57 -14.38 -4.38 12.31
CA PRO A 57 -14.95 -3.45 13.29
C PRO A 57 -13.96 -3.00 14.38
N LEU A 58 -12.87 -3.74 14.60
CA LEU A 58 -11.83 -3.35 15.55
C LEU A 58 -10.86 -2.32 14.95
N VAL A 59 -10.67 -2.37 13.63
CA VAL A 59 -9.76 -1.44 12.92
C VAL A 59 -10.49 -0.17 12.46
N THR A 60 -11.75 -0.31 12.06
CA THR A 60 -12.56 0.78 11.51
C THR A 60 -13.95 0.80 12.16
N PRO A 61 -14.06 1.08 13.47
CA PRO A 61 -15.32 0.91 14.23
C PRO A 61 -16.47 1.81 13.76
N LEU A 62 -16.17 2.90 13.04
CA LEU A 62 -17.16 3.84 12.52
C LEU A 62 -17.63 3.52 11.09
N LEU A 63 -17.02 2.53 10.44
CA LEU A 63 -17.34 2.15 9.07
C LEU A 63 -18.29 0.94 9.03
N GLY A 64 -19.15 0.90 8.02
CA GLY A 64 -19.99 -0.26 7.76
C GLY A 64 -19.19 -1.48 7.28
N PRO A 65 -19.78 -2.69 7.33
CA PRO A 65 -19.15 -3.90 6.83
C PRO A 65 -18.63 -3.75 5.39
N GLY A 66 -17.36 -4.08 5.17
CA GLY A 66 -16.71 -4.02 3.86
C GLY A 66 -16.28 -2.62 3.39
N ALA A 67 -16.57 -1.57 4.16
CA ALA A 67 -16.03 -0.24 3.90
C ALA A 67 -14.57 -0.11 4.40
N SER A 68 -13.84 0.83 3.83
CA SER A 68 -12.46 1.13 4.19
C SER A 68 -12.18 2.61 4.01
N TYR A 69 -11.16 3.11 4.71
CA TYR A 69 -10.65 4.44 4.45
C TYR A 69 -9.92 4.50 3.11
N GLY A 70 -9.97 5.66 2.45
CA GLY A 70 -9.27 5.89 1.20
C GLY A 70 -7.76 6.08 1.37
N TRP A 71 -7.09 6.36 0.26
CA TRP A 71 -5.62 6.46 0.17
C TRP A 71 -4.96 7.43 1.16
N ASN A 72 -5.66 8.50 1.57
CA ASN A 72 -5.18 9.49 2.53
C ASN A 72 -5.78 9.34 3.94
N GLY A 73 -6.62 8.33 4.16
CA GLY A 73 -7.33 8.17 5.42
C GLY A 73 -8.35 9.28 5.74
N GLY A 74 -8.81 10.10 4.78
CA GLY A 74 -9.45 11.39 5.06
C GLY A 74 -10.64 11.42 6.04
N SER A 75 -11.43 10.35 6.18
CA SER A 75 -12.53 10.24 7.15
C SER A 75 -12.16 9.44 8.41
N CYS A 76 -10.89 9.14 8.60
CA CYS A 76 -10.37 8.44 9.76
C CYS A 76 -10.28 9.40 10.95
N PRO A 77 -10.97 9.10 12.07
CA PRO A 77 -10.98 9.96 13.25
C PRO A 77 -9.68 9.87 14.06
N ASP A 78 -8.90 8.80 13.88
CA ASP A 78 -7.64 8.61 14.58
C ASP A 78 -6.49 9.17 13.72
N ASP A 79 -5.82 10.19 14.23
CA ASP A 79 -4.75 10.89 13.51
C ASP A 79 -3.55 9.98 13.22
N ASN A 80 -3.22 9.03 14.10
CA ASN A 80 -2.10 8.12 13.89
C ASN A 80 -2.42 7.11 12.78
N GLN A 81 -3.63 6.57 12.79
CA GLN A 81 -4.13 5.68 11.75
C GLN A 81 -4.18 6.40 10.40
N ARG A 82 -4.74 7.61 10.35
CA ARG A 82 -4.82 8.43 9.14
C ARG A 82 -3.45 8.70 8.55
N LYS A 83 -2.51 9.17 9.38
CA LYS A 83 -1.13 9.43 8.97
C LYS A 83 -0.44 8.18 8.44
N PHE A 84 -0.57 7.05 9.13
CA PHE A 84 0.00 5.79 8.66
C PHE A 84 -0.56 5.38 7.29
N ILE A 85 -1.87 5.51 7.08
CA ILE A 85 -2.53 5.22 5.81
C ILE A 85 -1.94 6.10 4.69
N ALA A 86 -1.85 7.41 4.92
CA ALA A 86 -1.34 8.37 3.93
C ALA A 86 0.14 8.13 3.56
N GLU A 87 1.00 7.88 4.55
CA GLU A 87 2.42 7.61 4.34
C GLU A 87 2.63 6.28 3.62
N THR A 88 1.98 5.21 4.09
CA THR A 88 2.15 3.88 3.48
C THR A 88 1.56 3.80 2.09
N TYR A 89 0.43 4.48 1.82
CA TYR A 89 -0.15 4.57 0.49
C TYR A 89 0.89 5.05 -0.51
N TYR A 90 1.47 6.21 -0.22
CA TYR A 90 2.42 6.83 -1.11
C TYR A 90 3.61 5.90 -1.39
N LEU A 91 4.15 5.26 -0.34
CA LEU A 91 5.31 4.36 -0.44
C LEU A 91 5.07 3.18 -1.39
N TYR A 92 4.05 2.35 -1.15
CA TYR A 92 3.84 1.19 -2.01
C TYR A 92 3.39 1.63 -3.41
N ARG A 93 2.56 2.66 -3.48
CA ARG A 93 1.94 3.09 -4.72
C ARG A 93 2.96 3.68 -5.69
N GLU A 94 3.93 4.44 -5.20
CA GLU A 94 5.00 4.97 -6.04
C GLU A 94 5.95 3.89 -6.55
N ILE A 95 6.28 2.89 -5.71
CA ILE A 95 7.04 1.72 -6.17
C ILE A 95 6.30 1.03 -7.32
N TYR A 96 5.02 0.71 -7.10
CA TYR A 96 4.18 0.10 -8.12
C TYR A 96 4.07 0.96 -9.39
N HIS A 97 4.00 2.28 -9.24
CA HIS A 97 3.96 3.20 -10.37
C HIS A 97 5.18 3.04 -11.28
N GLN A 98 6.38 3.15 -10.70
CA GLN A 98 7.62 3.12 -11.46
C GLN A 98 7.87 1.75 -12.09
N LEU A 99 7.62 0.66 -11.34
CA LEU A 99 7.72 -0.70 -11.88
C LEU A 99 6.73 -0.95 -13.03
N THR A 100 5.50 -0.42 -12.92
CA THR A 100 4.50 -0.56 -13.99
C THR A 100 4.88 0.27 -15.22
N LEU A 101 5.43 1.48 -15.04
CA LEU A 101 5.94 2.28 -16.16
C LEU A 101 7.09 1.60 -16.89
N GLU A 102 8.00 0.95 -16.16
CA GLU A 102 9.08 0.17 -16.76
C GLU A 102 8.53 -1.02 -17.56
N ALA A 103 7.64 -1.82 -16.97
CA ALA A 103 7.02 -2.96 -17.63
C ALA A 103 6.20 -2.53 -18.88
N ALA A 104 5.50 -1.41 -18.82
CA ALA A 104 4.68 -0.90 -19.91
C ALA A 104 5.46 -0.51 -21.17
N LYS A 105 6.80 -0.45 -21.12
CA LYS A 105 7.65 -0.29 -22.31
C LYS A 105 7.58 -1.51 -23.23
N ASP A 106 7.38 -2.70 -22.65
CA ASP A 106 7.42 -3.98 -23.35
C ASP A 106 6.05 -4.67 -23.47
N MET A 107 5.03 -4.20 -22.72
CA MET A 107 3.68 -4.79 -22.73
C MET A 107 2.56 -3.74 -22.59
N ASP A 108 1.41 -3.97 -23.23
CA ASP A 108 0.23 -3.12 -23.03
C ASP A 108 -0.38 -3.36 -21.64
N MET A 109 -0.29 -2.34 -20.80
CA MET A 109 -0.77 -2.36 -19.42
C MET A 109 -1.94 -1.40 -19.18
N GLY A 110 -2.67 -0.94 -20.20
CA GLY A 110 -3.73 0.07 -20.06
C GLY A 110 -4.83 -0.24 -19.02
N TRP A 111 -4.95 -1.50 -18.58
CA TRP A 111 -5.85 -1.96 -17.52
C TRP A 111 -5.26 -1.87 -16.10
N CYS A 112 -3.96 -1.63 -15.96
CA CYS A 112 -3.26 -1.61 -14.68
C CYS A 112 -3.49 -0.28 -13.96
N VAL A 113 -4.16 -0.34 -12.81
CA VAL A 113 -4.46 0.84 -11.96
C VAL A 113 -3.19 1.59 -11.52
N TYR A 114 -2.05 0.90 -11.51
CA TYR A 114 -0.75 1.46 -11.14
C TYR A 114 -0.07 2.28 -12.25
N LEU A 115 -0.66 2.40 -13.44
CA LEU A 115 -0.24 3.41 -14.41
C LEU A 115 -0.66 4.83 -14.00
N GLY A 116 -1.72 4.97 -13.20
CA GLY A 116 -2.14 6.26 -12.69
C GLY A 116 -1.07 6.88 -11.80
N ARG A 117 -0.95 8.21 -11.81
CA ARG A 117 -0.04 8.94 -10.91
C ARG A 117 -0.35 8.64 -9.45
N THR A 118 0.68 8.53 -8.63
CA THR A 118 0.55 8.40 -7.18
C THR A 118 -0.04 9.68 -6.59
N LEU A 119 -1.13 9.55 -5.83
CA LEU A 119 -1.75 10.69 -5.13
C LEU A 119 -0.98 11.02 -3.85
N THR A 120 -0.97 12.30 -3.47
CA THR A 120 -0.31 12.80 -2.25
C THR A 120 -1.21 13.78 -1.50
N CYS A 121 -1.02 13.86 -0.18
CA CYS A 121 -1.58 14.89 0.69
C CYS A 121 -0.50 15.41 1.65
N ASP A 122 -0.85 16.39 2.49
CA ASP A 122 0.06 16.99 3.48
C ASP A 122 0.62 15.96 4.49
N GLU A 123 -0.09 14.85 4.71
CA GLU A 123 0.34 13.75 5.59
C GLU A 123 1.16 12.66 4.88
N SER A 124 1.30 12.68 3.55
CA SER A 124 2.03 11.64 2.80
C SER A 124 3.54 11.63 3.06
N GLY A 125 4.08 12.69 3.68
CA GLY A 125 5.51 12.83 3.94
C GLY A 125 6.32 13.14 2.68
N GLU A 126 7.63 12.90 2.77
CA GLU A 126 8.57 13.17 1.68
C GLU A 126 8.54 12.04 0.62
N PRO A 127 8.50 12.39 -0.68
CA PRO A 127 8.61 11.43 -1.78
C PRO A 127 9.83 10.50 -1.70
N ILE A 128 9.61 9.19 -1.77
CA ILE A 128 10.63 8.23 -2.17
C ILE A 128 10.97 8.40 -3.65
N LYS A 129 12.22 8.16 -3.98
CA LYS A 129 12.69 8.11 -5.36
C LYS A 129 12.91 6.66 -5.74
N VAL A 130 12.23 6.22 -6.79
CA VAL A 130 12.37 4.86 -7.34
C VAL A 130 12.83 5.03 -8.79
N GLU A 131 14.09 4.72 -9.05
CA GLU A 131 14.69 4.78 -10.38
C GLU A 131 15.55 3.53 -10.60
N ARG A 132 15.55 3.00 -11.83
CA ARG A 132 16.45 1.92 -12.21
C ARG A 132 17.86 2.49 -12.36
N ILE A 133 18.81 1.94 -11.60
CA ILE A 133 20.23 2.28 -11.72
C ILE A 133 20.85 1.19 -12.60
N GLU A 134 21.34 1.59 -13.77
CA GLU A 134 22.13 0.73 -14.68
C GLU A 134 23.60 0.65 -14.23
#